data_AF-A0A6P0WQ52-F1
#
_entry.id   AF-A0A6P0WQ52-F1
#
_cell.length_a   1.000
_cell.length_b   1.000
_cell.length_c   1.000
_cell.angle_alpha   90.00
_cell.angle_beta   90.00
_cell.angle_gamma   90.00
#
_symmetry.space_group_name_H-M   'P 1'
#
loop_
_entity.id
_entity.type
_entity.pdbx_description
1 polymer ?
#
loop_
_entity_poly.entity_id
_entity_poly.type
_entity_poly.pdbx_seq_one_letter_code
_entity_poly.pdbx_strand_id
1 'polypeptide(L)'
;MSTYVASTQAFINLFETNIISLASLEEVYQKIGDLQSDEDIANTIEAWLESQSDSQLLQAYDDQLDQLIEISPPNSQESTTTLGPGNAKSPTPPGKPDPTCRELIENIIVKNKPLLKDSSNQPKPNS
;
A
#
# COMPACT_ATOMS: atom_id res chain seq x y z
N MET A 1 4.03 12.08 -0.17
CA MET A 1 4.21 10.61 -0.09
C MET A 1 5.35 10.25 -1.03
N SER A 2 6.25 9.34 -0.65
CA SER A 2 7.33 8.87 -1.54
C SER A 2 6.77 7.90 -2.59
N THR A 3 7.38 7.83 -3.78
CA THR A 3 6.96 6.93 -4.87
C THR A 3 6.89 5.46 -4.43
N TYR A 4 7.83 5.01 -3.60
CA TYR A 4 7.84 3.64 -3.06
C TYR A 4 6.66 3.33 -2.14
N VAL A 5 6.26 4.32 -1.34
CA VAL A 5 5.11 4.22 -0.43
C VAL A 5 3.82 4.24 -1.25
N ALA A 6 3.75 5.05 -2.31
CA ALA A 6 2.62 5.05 -3.25
C ALA A 6 2.49 3.72 -4.00
N SER A 7 3.60 3.14 -4.47
CA SER A 7 3.67 1.80 -5.07
C SER A 7 3.12 0.73 -4.12
N THR A 8 3.61 0.71 -2.88
CA THR A 8 3.14 -0.24 -1.88
C THR A 8 1.65 -0.06 -1.56
N GLN A 9 1.19 1.19 -1.50
CA GLN A 9 -0.22 1.51 -1.28
C GLN A 9 -1.10 1.10 -2.46
N ALA A 10 -0.64 1.28 -3.70
CA ALA A 10 -1.33 0.81 -4.91
C ALA A 10 -1.52 -0.71 -4.86
N PHE A 11 -0.47 -1.44 -4.48
CA PHE A 11 -0.53 -2.89 -4.29
C PHE A 11 -1.55 -3.30 -3.20
N ILE A 12 -1.60 -2.58 -2.08
CA ILE A 12 -2.60 -2.83 -1.03
C ILE A 12 -4.03 -2.57 -1.55
N ASN A 13 -4.22 -1.53 -2.36
CA ASN A 13 -5.52 -1.25 -2.95
C ASN A 13 -5.98 -2.38 -3.88
N LEU A 14 -5.08 -3.08 -4.58
CA LEU A 14 -5.42 -4.30 -5.34
C LEU A 14 -6.01 -5.39 -4.45
N PHE A 15 -5.48 -5.53 -3.24
CA PHE A 15 -6.03 -6.48 -2.27
C PHE A 15 -7.40 -6.01 -1.76
N GLU A 16 -7.55 -4.73 -1.42
CA GLU A 16 -8.84 -4.20 -0.95
C GLU A 16 -9.93 -4.27 -2.04
N THR A 17 -9.56 -4.13 -3.30
CA THR A 17 -10.44 -4.32 -4.47
C THR A 17 -10.64 -5.78 -4.87
N ASN A 18 -10.09 -6.73 -4.11
CA ASN A 18 -10.17 -8.18 -4.36
C ASN A 18 -9.57 -8.63 -5.72
N ILE A 19 -8.66 -7.84 -6.31
CA ILE A 19 -7.91 -8.23 -7.51
C ILE A 19 -6.85 -9.27 -7.15
N ILE A 20 -6.16 -9.08 -6.02
CA ILE A 20 -5.23 -10.07 -5.46
C ILE A 20 -5.80 -10.70 -4.20
N SER A 21 -5.41 -11.96 -3.95
CA SER A 21 -5.82 -12.70 -2.76
C SER A 21 -4.87 -12.46 -1.59
N LEU A 22 -5.31 -12.79 -0.37
CA LEU A 22 -4.45 -12.71 0.82
C LEU A 22 -3.20 -13.58 0.66
N ALA A 23 -3.31 -14.74 0.00
CA ALA A 23 -2.18 -15.62 -0.29
C ALA A 23 -1.10 -14.92 -1.15
N SER A 24 -1.50 -14.16 -2.16
CA SER A 24 -0.59 -13.35 -2.98
C SER A 24 0.14 -12.31 -2.14
N LEU A 25 -0.58 -11.67 -1.22
CA LEU A 25 -0.04 -10.66 -0.33
C LEU A 25 0.94 -11.26 0.70
N GLU A 26 0.65 -12.45 1.22
CA GLU A 26 1.57 -13.21 2.08
C GLU A 26 2.82 -13.66 1.31
N GLU A 27 2.69 -14.06 0.04
CA GLU A 27 3.84 -14.44 -0.79
C GLU A 27 4.81 -13.26 -0.98
N VAL A 28 4.28 -12.09 -1.31
CA VAL A 28 5.06 -10.85 -1.41
C VAL A 28 5.69 -10.51 -0.06
N TYR A 29 4.93 -10.62 1.04
CA TYR A 29 5.43 -10.37 2.38
C TYR A 29 6.61 -11.27 2.77
N GLN A 30 6.58 -12.55 2.38
CA GLN A 30 7.69 -13.47 2.58
C GLN A 30 8.94 -13.04 1.78
N LYS A 31 8.76 -12.54 0.55
CA LYS A 31 9.88 -12.08 -0.30
C LYS A 31 10.54 -10.82 0.24
N ILE A 32 9.76 -9.92 0.84
CA ILE A 32 10.27 -8.66 1.39
C ILE A 32 10.75 -8.78 2.85
N GLY A 33 10.62 -9.95 3.49
CA GLY A 33 10.90 -10.14 4.91
C GLY A 33 12.34 -9.79 5.33
N ASP A 34 13.30 -10.00 4.43
CA ASP A 34 14.72 -9.68 4.60
C ASP A 34 15.09 -8.26 4.13
N LEU A 35 14.17 -7.55 3.49
CA LEU A 35 14.42 -6.20 2.97
C LEU A 35 14.22 -5.15 4.06
N GLN A 36 15.13 -4.17 4.08
CA GLN A 36 15.09 -3.06 5.04
C GLN A 36 14.75 -1.72 4.39
N SER A 37 14.94 -1.60 3.06
CA SER A 37 14.71 -0.36 2.33
C SER A 37 13.33 -0.36 1.69
N ASP A 38 12.62 0.77 1.79
CA ASP A 38 11.35 0.99 1.09
C ASP A 38 11.48 0.83 -0.44
N GLU A 39 12.62 1.22 -1.01
CA GLU A 39 12.93 1.04 -2.43
C GLU A 39 12.99 -0.43 -2.84
N ASP A 40 13.74 -1.25 -2.10
CA ASP A 40 13.87 -2.69 -2.38
C ASP A 40 12.52 -3.40 -2.24
N ILE A 41 11.72 -2.99 -1.25
CA ILE A 41 10.35 -3.50 -1.03
C ILE A 41 9.47 -3.19 -2.24
N ALA A 42 9.41 -1.92 -2.67
CA ALA A 42 8.63 -1.52 -3.84
C ALA A 42 9.07 -2.25 -5.11
N ASN A 43 10.38 -2.31 -5.38
CA ASN A 43 10.90 -3.06 -6.53
C ASN A 43 10.53 -4.55 -6.50
N THR A 44 10.51 -5.17 -5.30
CA THR A 44 10.12 -6.58 -5.16
C THR A 44 8.63 -6.80 -5.44
N ILE A 45 7.78 -5.84 -5.05
CA ILE A 45 6.35 -5.86 -5.38
C ILE A 45 6.16 -5.74 -6.88
N GLU A 46 6.83 -4.80 -7.52
CA GLU A 46 6.75 -4.57 -8.97
C GLU A 46 7.24 -5.79 -9.76
N ALA A 47 8.40 -6.33 -9.39
CA ALA A 47 8.91 -7.56 -10.00
C ALA A 47 7.96 -8.75 -9.81
N TRP A 48 7.26 -8.82 -8.69
CA TRP A 48 6.24 -9.84 -8.46
C TRP A 48 5.03 -9.66 -9.37
N LEU A 49 4.53 -8.42 -9.49
CA LEU A 49 3.41 -8.08 -10.38
C LEU A 49 3.73 -8.37 -11.84
N GLU A 50 4.93 -8.01 -12.31
CA GLU A 50 5.42 -8.31 -13.66
C GLU A 50 5.55 -9.82 -13.90
N SER A 51 5.87 -10.59 -12.85
CA SER A 51 5.90 -12.05 -12.91
C SER A 51 4.51 -12.68 -12.96
N GLN A 52 3.46 -11.99 -12.49
CA GLN A 52 2.09 -12.45 -12.68
C GLN A 52 1.76 -12.25 -14.16
N SER A 53 1.48 -13.33 -14.90
CA SER A 53 1.10 -13.25 -16.32
C SER A 53 -0.29 -12.65 -16.55
N ASP A 54 -0.76 -11.80 -15.62
CA ASP A 54 -2.08 -11.21 -15.57
C ASP A 54 -2.00 -9.72 -15.91
N SER A 55 -2.29 -9.40 -17.16
CA SER A 55 -2.26 -8.02 -17.65
C SER A 55 -3.32 -7.12 -17.00
N GLN A 56 -4.42 -7.68 -16.49
CA GLN A 56 -5.46 -6.90 -15.82
C GLN A 56 -4.98 -6.44 -14.44
N LEU A 57 -4.26 -7.29 -13.73
CA LEU A 57 -3.63 -6.96 -12.45
C LEU A 57 -2.55 -5.89 -12.60
N LEU A 58 -1.68 -6.00 -13.61
CA LEU A 58 -0.65 -4.98 -13.86
C LEU A 58 -1.28 -3.63 -14.24
N GLN A 59 -2.33 -3.65 -15.06
CA GLN A 59 -3.04 -2.43 -15.45
C GLN A 59 -3.76 -1.77 -14.26
N ALA A 60 -4.41 -2.56 -13.41
CA ALA A 60 -5.06 -2.03 -12.21
C ALA A 60 -4.04 -1.45 -11.22
N TYR A 61 -2.87 -2.07 -11.09
CA TYR A 61 -1.78 -1.53 -10.28
C TYR A 61 -1.33 -0.17 -10.78
N ASP A 62 -1.06 -0.06 -12.08
CA ASP A 62 -0.60 1.17 -12.73
C ASP A 62 -1.63 2.30 -12.58
N ASP A 63 -2.92 2.01 -12.77
CA ASP A 63 -4.01 2.98 -12.58
C ASP A 63 -4.11 3.47 -11.11
N GLN A 64 -3.95 2.55 -10.14
CA GLN A 64 -3.92 2.93 -8.73
C GLN A 64 -2.67 3.76 -8.38
N LEU A 65 -1.52 3.40 -8.95
CA LEU A 65 -0.26 4.10 -8.74
C LEU A 65 -0.30 5.51 -9.32
N ASP A 66 -0.76 5.65 -10.56
CA ASP A 66 -0.90 6.93 -11.24
C ASP A 66 -1.85 7.85 -10.47
N GLN A 67 -2.99 7.33 -9.99
CA GLN A 67 -3.87 8.09 -9.10
C GLN A 67 -3.14 8.56 -7.84
N LEU A 68 -2.42 7.68 -7.13
CA LEU A 68 -1.71 8.06 -5.89
C LEU A 68 -0.60 9.10 -6.13
N ILE A 69 0.04 9.07 -7.30
CA ILE A 69 1.08 10.01 -7.69
C ILE A 69 0.48 11.32 -8.22
N GLU A 70 -0.59 11.29 -9.02
CA GLU A 70 -1.29 12.47 -9.55
C GLU A 70 -1.90 13.33 -8.43
N ILE A 71 -2.39 12.72 -7.34
CA ILE A 71 -2.94 13.46 -6.20
C ILE A 71 -1.83 14.23 -5.44
N SER A 72 -0.54 13.93 -5.69
CA SER A 72 0.56 14.79 -5.26
C SER A 72 0.84 15.83 -6.35
N PRO A 73 0.44 17.11 -6.17
CA PRO A 73 0.63 18.10 -7.23
C PRO A 73 2.11 18.21 -7.59
N PRO A 74 2.47 18.27 -8.89
CA PRO A 74 3.83 18.54 -9.31
C PRO A 74 4.17 19.95 -8.85
N ASN A 75 4.89 20.08 -7.74
CA ASN A 75 5.47 21.36 -7.41
C ASN A 75 6.69 21.56 -8.31
N SER A 76 6.46 22.14 -9.48
CA SER A 76 7.43 22.85 -10.31
C SER A 76 6.62 23.85 -11.14
N GLN A 77 6.32 25.04 -10.59
CA GLN A 77 7.11 26.27 -10.79
C GLN A 77 6.98 26.75 -12.26
N GLU A 78 6.37 27.87 -12.65
CA GLU A 78 6.21 29.20 -12.05
C GLU A 78 5.17 29.97 -12.90
N SER A 79 4.32 30.82 -12.29
CA SER A 79 3.99 32.17 -12.79
C SER A 79 3.00 32.85 -11.84
N THR A 80 3.58 33.67 -10.98
CA THR A 80 3.11 34.97 -10.49
C THR A 80 1.61 35.31 -10.51
N THR A 81 1.22 36.00 -9.43
CA THR A 81 0.12 36.99 -9.31
C THR A 81 -1.27 36.42 -9.01
N THR A 82 -1.62 36.26 -7.72
CA THR A 82 -2.30 37.30 -6.90
C THR A 82 -2.98 36.72 -5.65
N LEU A 83 -2.84 37.47 -4.54
CA LEU A 83 -3.83 37.68 -3.46
C LEU A 83 -4.18 36.56 -2.46
N GLY A 84 -3.75 36.75 -1.20
CA GLY A 84 -4.52 36.38 -0.01
C GLY A 84 -3.69 35.91 1.21
N PRO A 85 -3.63 36.64 2.35
CA PRO A 85 -3.11 36.10 3.60
C PRO A 85 -4.13 35.13 4.22
N GLY A 86 -4.13 33.88 3.74
CA GLY A 86 -4.97 32.80 4.26
C GLY A 86 -4.12 31.77 4.97
N ASN A 87 -4.09 31.82 6.30
CA ASN A 87 -3.59 30.75 7.16
C ASN A 87 -4.39 29.46 6.90
N ALA A 88 -3.94 28.59 6.00
CA ALA A 88 -4.40 27.22 5.93
C ALA A 88 -3.29 26.30 6.44
N LYS A 89 -3.13 26.25 7.77
CA LYS A 89 -2.42 25.14 8.40
C LYS A 89 -3.31 23.91 8.27
N SER A 90 -2.92 22.98 7.38
CA SER A 90 -3.51 21.64 7.34
C SER A 90 -3.49 21.03 8.75
N PRO A 91 -4.62 20.45 9.22
CA PRO A 91 -4.66 19.74 10.48
C PRO A 91 -4.11 18.32 10.29
N THR A 92 -2.86 18.20 9.86
CA THR A 92 -2.13 16.93 9.98
C THR A 92 -1.38 16.99 11.31
N PRO A 93 -1.69 16.13 12.30
CA PRO A 93 -1.01 16.16 13.59
C PRO A 93 0.50 15.99 13.37
N PRO A 94 1.34 16.92 13.87
CA PRO A 94 2.78 16.87 13.67
C PRO A 94 3.37 15.71 14.46
N GLY A 95 4.11 14.83 13.79
CA GLY A 95 5.10 13.97 14.46
C GLY A 95 4.89 12.46 14.36
N LYS A 96 3.98 11.94 13.53
CA LYS A 96 4.11 10.54 13.09
C LYS A 96 4.94 10.49 11.82
N PRO A 97 6.03 9.70 11.76
CA PRO A 97 6.65 9.40 10.47
C PRO A 97 5.58 8.79 9.56
N ASP A 98 5.63 9.12 8.28
CA ASP A 98 4.85 8.38 7.29
C ASP A 98 5.15 6.88 7.47
N PRO A 99 4.13 6.01 7.43
CA PRO A 99 4.34 4.57 7.58
C PRO A 99 5.28 4.08 6.48
N THR A 100 6.23 3.23 6.86
CA THR A 100 7.12 2.56 5.90
C THR A 100 6.34 1.57 5.04
N CYS A 101 6.87 1.22 3.86
CA CYS A 101 6.27 0.24 2.95
C CYS A 101 6.02 -1.09 3.67
N ARG A 102 6.99 -1.49 4.49
CA ARG A 102 6.88 -2.68 5.33
C ARG A 102 5.69 -2.59 6.29
N GLU A 103 5.59 -1.49 7.04
CA GLU A 103 4.49 -1.30 7.99
C GLU A 103 3.12 -1.31 7.29
N LEU A 104 3.01 -0.77 6.07
CA LEU A 104 1.77 -0.81 5.30
C LEU A 104 1.33 -2.25 5.01
N ILE A 105 2.27 -3.11 4.57
CA ILE A 105 1.99 -4.52 4.28
C ILE A 105 1.71 -5.30 5.57
N GLU A 106 2.49 -5.09 6.64
CA GLU A 106 2.24 -5.73 7.93
C GLU A 106 0.86 -5.38 8.48
N ASN A 107 0.45 -4.11 8.38
CA ASN A 107 -0.85 -3.65 8.86
C ASN A 107 -2.01 -4.30 8.10
N ILE A 108 -1.94 -4.41 6.77
CA ILE A 108 -3.02 -5.04 6.00
C ILE A 108 -3.09 -6.55 6.27
N ILE A 109 -1.94 -7.23 6.42
CA ILE A 109 -1.90 -8.65 6.80
C ILE A 109 -2.54 -8.83 8.17
N VAL A 110 -2.07 -8.11 9.20
CA VAL A 110 -2.59 -8.25 10.57
C VAL A 110 -4.07 -7.90 10.64
N LYS A 111 -4.54 -6.90 9.89
CA LYS A 111 -5.96 -6.51 9.79
C LYS A 111 -6.83 -7.63 9.21
N ASN A 112 -6.31 -8.42 8.25
CA ASN A 112 -7.08 -9.45 7.54
C ASN A 112 -6.80 -10.88 8.04
N LYS A 113 -5.69 -11.11 8.75
CA LYS A 113 -5.35 -12.39 9.40
C LYS A 113 -6.42 -12.92 10.38
N PRO A 114 -7.17 -12.11 11.16
CA PRO A 114 -8.23 -12.64 12.01
C PRO A 114 -9.37 -13.34 11.23
N LEU A 115 -9.52 -13.13 9.92
CA LEU A 115 -10.50 -13.85 9.10
C LEU A 115 -10.15 -15.34 8.88
N LEU A 116 -8.89 -15.74 9.09
CA LEU A 116 -8.44 -17.13 8.96
C LEU A 116 -8.56 -17.94 10.26
N LYS A 117 -8.86 -17.29 11.40
CA LYS A 117 -8.91 -17.95 12.71
C LYS A 117 -10.32 -18.23 13.21
N ASP A 118 -11.35 -18.08 12.37
CA ASP A 118 -12.73 -18.47 12.65
C ASP A 118 -13.15 -19.71 11.82
N SER A 119 -12.26 -20.68 11.63
CA SER A 119 -12.60 -21.96 10.98
C SER A 119 -11.71 -23.12 11.42
N SER A 120 -11.26 -23.14 12.69
CA SER A 120 -10.64 -24.33 13.26
C SER A 120 -10.82 -24.39 14.77
N ASN A 121 -11.78 -25.23 15.18
CA ASN A 121 -11.85 -25.94 16.45
C ASN A 121 -11.90 -25.12 17.74
N GLN A 122 -13.13 -24.77 18.16
CA GLN A 122 -13.47 -25.00 19.56
C GLN A 122 -14.28 -26.31 19.63
N PRO A 123 -13.73 -27.40 20.22
CA PRO A 123 -14.49 -28.62 20.39
C PRO A 123 -15.66 -28.38 21.35
N LYS A 124 -16.87 -28.71 20.89
CA LYS A 124 -18.04 -28.99 21.73
C LYS A 124 -18.15 -30.52 21.81
N PRO A 125 -18.71 -31.16 22.85
CA PRO A 125 -18.91 -30.79 24.26
C PRO A 125 -18.18 -31.81 25.19
N ASN A 126 -18.35 -31.72 26.51
CA ASN A 126 -18.61 -32.95 27.26
C ASN A 126 -19.53 -32.69 28.47
N SER A 127 -20.39 -33.67 28.69
CA SER A 127 -21.49 -33.77 29.65
C SER A 127 -21.11 -33.68 31.12
#